data_AF-A0A0G2E2E1-F1
#
_entry.id   AF-A0A0G2E2E1-F1
#
_cell.length_a   1.000
_cell.length_b   1.000
_cell.length_c   1.000
_cell.angle_alpha   90.00
_cell.angle_beta   90.00
_cell.angle_gamma   90.00
#
_symmetry.space_group_name_H-M   'P 1'
#
loop_
_entity.id
_entity.type
_entity.pdbx_description
1 polymer ?
#
loop_
_entity_poly.entity_id
_entity_poly.type
_entity_poly.pdbx_seq_one_letter_code
_entity_poly.pdbx_strand_id
1 'polypeptide(L)'
;MDPTFYRTPADAIAAPAEQLAYVVAFDPAREKEDAVFVVDLDPASTTYGRTIHATKVPAGSELHHFGWNACSSALKHEGHDVTNLQRRYLIAPGLRSSDIFVLDMAPDPCRPALVKTVPAAALADKAGYSRPHTVHCGPSGVFVTCLGGRGGDGEDDDLPGGIALLDHDTFDVSRAWETARGPQRFHYDAWWHLNRNALVSSEWGAPSMIEDGLVPEVLLANGYGHALHFWDLKAGRHVQRVELGEEHQMVLEVRPSHGPEATWGFVGVAVSTADLSGSVWRWYLDEGEEEEGKKWKVEKVITIPAQKVGDASKLPPVLQPFGGAVPPIITDIDLSVDDRYLYVSCWVTGELKQYDTLCDKC
;
A
#
# COMPACT_ATOMS: atom_id res chain seq x y z
N MET A 1 3.62 22.23 -17.11
CA MET A 1 3.75 21.73 -15.73
C MET A 1 2.34 21.62 -15.16
N ASP A 2 1.98 20.43 -14.72
CA ASP A 2 0.68 20.12 -14.14
C ASP A 2 0.44 20.93 -12.85
N PRO A 3 -0.75 21.56 -12.65
CA PRO A 3 -1.03 22.36 -11.46
C PRO A 3 -1.14 21.54 -10.17
N THR A 4 -1.22 20.21 -10.26
CA THR A 4 -1.34 19.28 -9.11
C THR A 4 0.01 18.67 -8.70
N PHE A 5 1.12 19.19 -9.25
CA PHE A 5 2.47 18.85 -8.83
C PHE A 5 2.99 19.89 -7.84
N TYR A 6 3.18 19.46 -6.60
CA TYR A 6 3.56 20.33 -5.48
C TYR A 6 5.03 20.11 -5.14
N ARG A 7 5.80 21.19 -4.92
CA ARG A 7 7.24 21.10 -4.62
C ARG A 7 7.50 20.67 -3.17
N THR A 8 6.59 21.02 -2.28
CA THR A 8 6.69 20.77 -0.85
C THR A 8 5.35 20.29 -0.28
N PRO A 9 5.35 19.61 0.88
CA PRO A 9 4.11 19.31 1.60
C PRO A 9 3.28 20.55 1.91
N ALA A 10 3.91 21.68 2.24
CA ALA A 10 3.23 22.95 2.48
C ALA A 10 2.48 23.48 1.24
N ASP A 11 3.07 23.34 0.04
CA ASP A 11 2.38 23.70 -1.21
C ASP A 11 1.16 22.80 -1.45
N ALA A 12 1.27 21.51 -1.11
CA ALA A 12 0.15 20.56 -1.24
C ALA A 12 -0.99 20.90 -0.28
N ILE A 13 -0.67 21.27 0.97
CA ILE A 13 -1.67 21.71 1.97
C ILE A 13 -2.37 23.01 1.54
N ALA A 14 -1.63 23.93 0.91
CA ALA A 14 -2.17 25.21 0.46
C ALA A 14 -2.96 25.11 -0.87
N ALA A 15 -2.97 23.95 -1.52
CA ALA A 15 -3.65 23.75 -2.79
C ALA A 15 -5.19 23.76 -2.63
N PRO A 16 -5.94 23.97 -3.73
CA PRO A 16 -7.39 23.85 -3.70
C PRO A 16 -7.85 22.48 -3.20
N ALA A 17 -8.94 22.46 -2.43
CA ALA A 17 -9.57 21.23 -1.97
C ALA A 17 -10.07 20.37 -3.14
N GLU A 18 -10.00 19.07 -2.98
CA GLU A 18 -10.49 18.09 -3.93
C GLU A 18 -11.99 18.29 -4.23
N GLN A 19 -12.38 18.06 -5.49
CA GLN A 19 -13.78 18.17 -5.94
C GLN A 19 -14.36 16.80 -6.31
N LEU A 20 -13.52 15.77 -6.42
CA LEU A 20 -13.89 14.40 -6.76
C LEU A 20 -13.09 13.43 -5.91
N ALA A 21 -13.72 12.31 -5.56
CA ALA A 21 -13.03 11.12 -5.05
C ALA A 21 -13.18 9.97 -6.04
N TYR A 22 -12.08 9.27 -6.30
CA TYR A 22 -12.07 8.01 -7.03
C TYR A 22 -12.03 6.87 -6.03
N VAL A 23 -12.98 5.94 -6.12
CA VAL A 23 -13.14 4.85 -5.16
C VAL A 23 -13.25 3.54 -5.93
N VAL A 24 -12.37 2.60 -5.65
CA VAL A 24 -12.51 1.24 -6.19
C VAL A 24 -13.50 0.44 -5.36
N ALA A 25 -14.29 -0.42 -6.01
CA ALA A 25 -15.01 -1.47 -5.31
C ALA A 25 -15.05 -2.74 -6.15
N PHE A 26 -15.22 -3.86 -5.47
CA PHE A 26 -15.33 -5.18 -6.06
C PHE A 26 -16.53 -5.93 -5.47
N ASP A 27 -16.97 -6.97 -6.18
CA ASP A 27 -17.96 -7.91 -5.67
C ASP A 27 -17.27 -9.11 -5.01
N PRO A 28 -17.39 -9.33 -3.68
CA PRO A 28 -16.78 -10.48 -3.03
C PRO A 28 -17.26 -11.83 -3.56
N ALA A 29 -18.49 -11.88 -4.11
CA ALA A 29 -19.03 -13.08 -4.76
C ALA A 29 -18.50 -13.29 -6.18
N ARG A 30 -17.82 -12.28 -6.75
CA ARG A 30 -17.23 -12.28 -8.09
C ARG A 30 -18.26 -12.51 -9.21
N GLU A 31 -19.52 -12.18 -8.95
CA GLU A 31 -20.62 -12.34 -9.90
C GLU A 31 -20.84 -11.05 -10.72
N LYS A 32 -20.45 -9.90 -10.16
CA LYS A 32 -20.57 -8.59 -10.78
C LYS A 32 -19.21 -7.99 -11.12
N GLU A 33 -19.21 -7.15 -12.14
CA GLU A 33 -18.08 -6.32 -12.53
C GLU A 33 -17.61 -5.45 -11.37
N ASP A 34 -16.30 -5.38 -11.18
CA ASP A 34 -15.67 -4.40 -10.30
C ASP A 34 -15.71 -3.02 -10.98
N ALA A 35 -15.51 -1.94 -10.22
CA ALA A 35 -15.53 -0.60 -10.81
C ALA A 35 -14.68 0.40 -10.05
N VAL A 36 -14.18 1.39 -10.81
CA VAL A 36 -13.74 2.68 -10.29
C VAL A 36 -14.94 3.63 -10.31
N PHE A 37 -15.42 4.00 -9.13
CA PHE A 37 -16.49 4.97 -8.94
C PHE A 37 -15.93 6.38 -8.83
N VAL A 38 -16.68 7.34 -9.38
CA VAL A 38 -16.42 8.77 -9.18
C VAL A 38 -17.48 9.31 -8.23
N VAL A 39 -17.04 9.86 -7.10
CA VAL A 39 -17.88 10.51 -6.09
C VAL A 39 -17.68 12.01 -6.18
N ASP A 40 -18.78 12.75 -6.23
CA ASP A 40 -18.77 14.22 -6.23
C ASP A 40 -18.54 14.74 -4.81
N LEU A 41 -17.49 15.54 -4.64
CA LEU A 41 -17.09 16.14 -3.36
C LEU A 41 -17.28 17.65 -3.32
N ASP A 42 -17.85 18.29 -4.35
CA ASP A 42 -18.16 19.72 -4.31
C ASP A 42 -19.38 19.97 -3.39
N PRO A 43 -19.24 20.64 -2.23
CA PRO A 43 -20.36 20.90 -1.33
C PRO A 43 -21.45 21.80 -1.93
N ALA A 44 -21.14 22.53 -3.01
CA ALA A 44 -22.11 23.34 -3.75
C ALA A 44 -22.89 22.53 -4.81
N SER A 45 -22.44 21.32 -5.13
CA SER A 45 -23.09 20.46 -6.12
C SER A 45 -24.35 19.79 -5.58
N THR A 46 -25.36 19.65 -6.46
CA THR A 46 -26.60 18.89 -6.15
C THR A 46 -26.36 17.38 -5.99
N THR A 47 -25.19 16.90 -6.41
CA THR A 47 -24.75 15.51 -6.30
C THR A 47 -23.67 15.29 -5.25
N TYR A 48 -23.40 16.29 -4.39
CA TYR A 48 -22.44 16.15 -3.28
C TYR A 48 -22.65 14.85 -2.48
N GLY A 49 -21.56 14.10 -2.28
CA GLY A 49 -21.53 12.83 -1.58
C GLY A 49 -22.17 11.68 -2.34
N ARG A 50 -22.44 11.82 -3.65
CA ARG A 50 -23.02 10.76 -4.50
C ARG A 50 -22.06 10.30 -5.56
N THR A 51 -22.18 9.03 -5.89
CA THR A 51 -21.54 8.46 -7.08
C THR A 51 -22.19 9.05 -8.34
N ILE A 52 -21.38 9.67 -9.19
CA ILE A 52 -21.79 10.31 -10.45
C ILE A 52 -21.36 9.53 -11.69
N HIS A 53 -20.40 8.61 -11.55
CA HIS A 53 -19.92 7.75 -12.63
C HIS A 53 -19.33 6.45 -12.10
N ALA A 54 -19.28 5.43 -12.96
CA ALA A 54 -18.64 4.16 -12.70
C ALA A 54 -17.97 3.65 -13.98
N THR A 55 -16.66 3.41 -13.92
CA THR A 55 -15.89 2.79 -14.99
C THR A 55 -15.63 1.34 -14.59
N LYS A 56 -16.29 0.42 -15.31
CA LYS A 56 -16.30 -1.00 -14.97
C LYS A 56 -15.10 -1.75 -15.52
N VAL A 57 -14.69 -2.78 -14.80
CA VAL A 57 -13.68 -3.77 -15.20
C VAL A 57 -14.23 -5.19 -14.98
N PRO A 58 -13.62 -6.25 -15.54
CA PRO A 58 -14.13 -7.61 -15.41
C PRO A 58 -14.37 -8.04 -13.95
N ALA A 59 -15.41 -8.85 -13.74
CA ALA A 59 -15.73 -9.44 -12.44
C ALA A 59 -14.58 -10.32 -11.91
N GLY A 60 -14.39 -10.32 -10.59
CA GLY A 60 -13.34 -11.12 -9.96
C GLY A 60 -11.91 -10.57 -10.15
N SER A 61 -11.79 -9.33 -10.61
CA SER A 61 -10.49 -8.63 -10.65
C SER A 61 -9.94 -8.38 -9.25
N GLU A 62 -10.83 -8.10 -8.29
CA GLU A 62 -10.52 -7.70 -6.93
C GLU A 62 -9.75 -6.38 -6.92
N LEU A 63 -10.36 -5.31 -7.47
CA LEU A 63 -9.78 -3.96 -7.36
C LEU A 63 -9.57 -3.61 -5.88
N HIS A 64 -8.36 -3.14 -5.54
CA HIS A 64 -7.95 -2.97 -4.16
C HIS A 64 -7.21 -1.64 -3.93
N HIS A 65 -5.93 -1.57 -4.31
CA HIS A 65 -5.14 -0.34 -4.32
C HIS A 65 -5.02 0.20 -5.75
N PHE A 66 -4.81 1.50 -5.88
CA PHE A 66 -4.55 2.14 -7.17
C PHE A 66 -3.76 3.43 -6.97
N GLY A 67 -3.18 3.95 -8.06
CA GLY A 67 -2.35 5.14 -7.99
C GLY A 67 -2.30 5.92 -9.29
N TRP A 68 -1.68 7.08 -9.26
CA TRP A 68 -1.51 7.93 -10.43
C TRP A 68 -0.26 7.56 -11.22
N ASN A 69 -0.30 7.72 -12.55
CA ASN A 69 0.87 7.57 -13.42
C ASN A 69 2.01 8.54 -13.08
N ALA A 70 1.67 9.74 -12.62
CA ALA A 70 2.59 10.80 -12.27
C ALA A 70 2.02 11.64 -11.14
N CYS A 71 2.93 12.19 -10.33
CA CYS A 71 2.60 13.01 -9.18
C CYS A 71 3.76 13.96 -8.86
N SER A 72 3.68 14.65 -7.73
CA SER A 72 4.71 15.58 -7.24
C SER A 72 6.15 15.04 -7.25
N SER A 73 6.34 13.72 -7.10
CA SER A 73 7.66 13.06 -7.16
C SER A 73 8.40 13.35 -8.47
N ALA A 74 7.68 13.55 -9.57
CA ALA A 74 8.26 13.86 -10.88
C ALA A 74 9.14 15.11 -10.88
N LEU A 75 8.91 16.06 -9.96
CA LEU A 75 9.76 17.24 -9.79
C LEU A 75 11.17 16.91 -9.24
N LYS A 76 11.39 15.67 -8.80
CA LYS A 76 12.65 15.15 -8.25
C LYS A 76 13.31 14.06 -9.11
N HIS A 77 12.60 13.50 -10.09
CA HIS A 77 13.16 12.42 -10.91
C HIS A 77 14.23 12.99 -11.85
N GLU A 78 15.46 12.49 -11.75
CA GLU A 78 16.53 12.86 -12.69
C GLU A 78 16.14 12.41 -14.12
N GLY A 79 16.22 13.32 -15.10
CA GLY A 79 16.02 12.99 -16.51
C GLY A 79 14.57 12.96 -17.01
N HIS A 80 13.58 13.26 -16.16
CA HIS A 80 12.18 13.39 -16.58
C HIS A 80 11.91 14.75 -17.23
N ASP A 81 11.32 14.75 -18.42
CA ASP A 81 10.74 15.97 -19.00
C ASP A 81 9.39 16.29 -18.33
N VAL A 82 9.44 17.12 -17.29
CA VAL A 82 8.26 17.58 -16.54
C VAL A 82 7.36 18.52 -17.34
N THR A 83 7.74 18.92 -18.57
CA THR A 83 6.94 19.86 -19.37
C THR A 83 5.66 19.21 -19.90
N ASN A 84 5.72 17.91 -20.24
CA ASN A 84 4.60 17.14 -20.81
C ASN A 84 3.98 16.13 -19.85
N LEU A 85 4.58 15.93 -18.67
CA LEU A 85 4.06 14.99 -17.67
C LEU A 85 2.85 15.57 -16.93
N GLN A 86 1.81 14.75 -16.78
CA GLN A 86 0.56 15.11 -16.13
C GLN A 86 0.08 14.00 -15.19
N ARG A 87 -0.55 14.39 -14.08
CA ARG A 87 -1.37 13.50 -13.26
C ARG A 87 -2.67 13.26 -14.02
N ARG A 88 -2.70 12.22 -14.85
CA ARG A 88 -3.78 12.03 -15.83
C ARG A 88 -4.38 10.64 -15.82
N TYR A 89 -3.56 9.61 -15.65
CA TYR A 89 -4.03 8.23 -15.72
C TYR A 89 -4.07 7.63 -14.32
N LEU A 90 -5.20 7.02 -13.98
CA LEU A 90 -5.28 6.11 -12.84
C LEU A 90 -4.86 4.72 -13.29
N ILE A 91 -3.96 4.13 -12.52
CA ILE A 91 -3.44 2.77 -12.70
C ILE A 91 -4.04 1.93 -11.59
N ALA A 92 -5.03 1.10 -11.95
CA ALA A 92 -5.84 0.31 -11.04
C ALA A 92 -5.59 -1.18 -11.28
N PRO A 93 -4.71 -1.84 -10.51
CA PRO A 93 -4.54 -3.29 -10.55
C PRO A 93 -5.76 -4.05 -10.01
N GLY A 94 -6.08 -5.18 -10.61
CA GLY A 94 -6.88 -6.22 -9.99
C GLY A 94 -5.98 -7.13 -9.15
N LEU A 95 -6.16 -7.10 -7.83
CA LEU A 95 -5.35 -7.88 -6.89
C LEU A 95 -5.41 -9.37 -7.22
N ARG A 96 -6.57 -9.91 -7.59
CA ARG A 96 -6.72 -11.34 -7.89
C ARG A 96 -6.43 -11.67 -9.35
N SER A 97 -6.99 -10.91 -10.29
CA SER A 97 -6.82 -11.21 -11.72
C SER A 97 -5.39 -10.97 -12.21
N SER A 98 -4.62 -10.12 -11.52
CA SER A 98 -3.31 -9.62 -11.95
C SER A 98 -3.32 -8.77 -13.23
N ASP A 99 -4.50 -8.45 -13.76
CA ASP A 99 -4.63 -7.45 -14.81
C ASP A 99 -4.44 -6.04 -14.22
N ILE A 100 -3.87 -5.12 -15.00
CA ILE A 100 -3.72 -3.71 -14.60
C ILE A 100 -4.50 -2.83 -15.56
N PHE A 101 -5.47 -2.09 -15.03
CA PHE A 101 -6.38 -1.23 -15.78
C PHE A 101 -5.86 0.22 -15.77
N VAL A 102 -5.78 0.83 -16.95
CA VAL A 102 -5.36 2.23 -17.11
C VAL A 102 -6.56 3.05 -17.52
N LEU A 103 -6.99 3.96 -16.65
CA LEU A 103 -8.12 4.85 -16.87
C LEU A 103 -7.60 6.27 -17.17
N ASP A 104 -8.05 6.85 -18.28
CA ASP A 104 -7.77 8.25 -18.63
C ASP A 104 -8.80 9.17 -17.97
N MET A 105 -8.33 10.13 -17.16
CA MET A 105 -9.17 11.14 -16.51
C MET A 105 -9.44 12.36 -17.41
N ALA A 106 -8.82 12.45 -18.59
CA ALA A 106 -9.02 13.55 -19.51
C ALA A 106 -9.89 13.14 -20.71
N PRO A 107 -10.64 14.08 -21.31
CA PRO A 107 -10.78 15.48 -20.92
C PRO A 107 -11.76 15.73 -19.76
N ASP A 108 -12.52 14.72 -19.34
CA ASP A 108 -13.56 14.85 -18.31
C ASP A 108 -13.26 13.96 -17.09
N PRO A 109 -12.74 14.54 -15.99
CA PRO A 109 -12.38 13.78 -14.79
C PRO A 109 -13.60 13.19 -14.06
N CYS A 110 -14.82 13.64 -14.40
CA CYS A 110 -16.06 13.07 -13.88
C CYS A 110 -16.43 11.76 -14.59
N ARG A 111 -15.83 11.45 -15.75
CA ARG A 111 -16.20 10.32 -16.61
C ARG A 111 -14.96 9.60 -17.18
N PRO A 112 -14.10 9.03 -16.31
CA PRO A 112 -12.88 8.39 -16.77
C PRO A 112 -13.14 7.19 -17.67
N ALA A 113 -12.29 7.01 -18.69
CA ALA A 113 -12.42 5.93 -19.65
C ALA A 113 -11.30 4.91 -19.47
N LEU A 114 -11.64 3.61 -19.46
CA LEU A 114 -10.64 2.55 -19.57
C LEU A 114 -10.00 2.62 -20.97
N VAL A 115 -8.72 2.96 -21.03
CA VAL A 115 -7.98 3.14 -22.30
C VAL A 115 -7.00 2.01 -22.58
N LYS A 116 -6.60 1.26 -21.55
CA LYS A 116 -5.70 0.12 -21.70
C LYS A 116 -5.92 -0.89 -20.58
N THR A 117 -5.78 -2.17 -20.92
CA THR A 117 -5.58 -3.27 -19.95
C THR A 117 -4.23 -3.89 -20.22
N VAL A 118 -3.38 -3.94 -19.19
CA VAL A 118 -2.13 -4.71 -19.20
C VAL A 118 -2.49 -6.11 -18.69
N PRO A 119 -2.34 -7.16 -19.51
CA PRO A 119 -2.77 -8.49 -19.11
C PRO A 119 -1.85 -9.10 -18.05
N ALA A 120 -2.39 -9.92 -17.16
CA ALA A 120 -1.67 -10.69 -16.15
C ALA A 120 -0.44 -11.42 -16.71
N ALA A 121 -0.57 -12.01 -17.92
CA ALA A 121 0.53 -12.69 -18.60
C ALA A 121 1.74 -11.77 -18.85
N ALA A 122 1.52 -10.48 -19.16
CA ALA A 122 2.62 -9.54 -19.35
C ALA A 122 3.35 -9.21 -18.03
N LEU A 123 2.62 -9.15 -16.91
CA LEU A 123 3.20 -8.98 -15.58
C LEU A 123 4.05 -10.19 -15.21
N ALA A 124 3.50 -11.39 -15.38
CA ALA A 124 4.18 -12.66 -15.14
C ALA A 124 5.40 -12.86 -16.04
N ASP A 125 5.30 -12.53 -17.34
CA ASP A 125 6.37 -12.73 -18.32
C ASP A 125 7.52 -11.76 -18.20
N LYS A 126 7.24 -10.48 -17.90
CA LYS A 126 8.27 -9.45 -17.90
C LYS A 126 8.82 -9.16 -16.51
N ALA A 127 7.98 -9.23 -15.47
CA ALA A 127 8.38 -8.96 -14.10
C ALA A 127 8.45 -10.21 -13.21
N GLY A 128 7.87 -11.35 -13.63
CA GLY A 128 7.89 -12.56 -12.82
C GLY A 128 7.01 -12.49 -11.58
N TYR A 129 5.94 -11.68 -11.64
CA TYR A 129 5.07 -11.41 -10.49
C TYR A 129 3.59 -11.59 -10.82
N SER A 130 2.79 -11.73 -9.76
CA SER A 130 1.33 -11.75 -9.78
C SER A 130 0.78 -11.06 -8.52
N ARG A 131 -0.52 -10.83 -8.50
CA ARG A 131 -1.25 -10.16 -7.40
C ARG A 131 -0.72 -8.76 -7.13
N PRO A 132 -0.81 -7.85 -8.12
CA PRO A 132 -0.41 -6.46 -7.98
C PRO A 132 -1.28 -5.73 -6.95
N HIS A 133 -0.67 -4.87 -6.14
CA HIS A 133 -1.29 -4.22 -4.99
C HIS A 133 -1.05 -2.71 -4.99
N THR A 134 -0.01 -2.22 -4.30
CA THR A 134 0.26 -0.78 -4.20
C THR A 134 0.83 -0.22 -5.49
N VAL A 135 0.38 0.97 -5.88
CA VAL A 135 0.89 1.69 -7.05
C VAL A 135 1.46 3.05 -6.65
N HIS A 136 2.71 3.31 -7.04
CA HIS A 136 3.36 4.60 -6.87
C HIS A 136 3.99 5.13 -8.17
N CYS A 137 3.83 6.44 -8.39
CA CYS A 137 4.48 7.25 -9.42
C CYS A 137 6.00 7.38 -9.12
N GLY A 138 6.78 6.35 -9.45
CA GLY A 138 8.20 6.26 -9.09
C GLY A 138 9.19 6.87 -10.07
N PRO A 139 10.49 6.91 -9.69
CA PRO A 139 11.52 7.65 -10.42
C PRO A 139 11.99 7.03 -11.73
N SER A 140 11.75 5.73 -11.92
CA SER A 140 12.23 4.97 -13.08
C SER A 140 11.11 4.19 -13.77
N GLY A 141 9.86 4.60 -13.54
CA GLY A 141 8.64 3.90 -13.93
C GLY A 141 7.53 4.09 -12.89
N VAL A 142 6.33 3.63 -13.22
CA VAL A 142 5.29 3.40 -12.20
C VAL A 142 5.65 2.11 -11.46
N PHE A 143 5.79 2.18 -10.15
CA PHE A 143 6.09 1.05 -9.28
C PHE A 143 4.78 0.38 -8.89
N VAL A 144 4.72 -0.94 -9.04
CA VAL A 144 3.55 -1.75 -8.66
C VAL A 144 4.03 -2.89 -7.77
N THR A 145 3.71 -2.86 -6.48
CA THR A 145 4.03 -3.96 -5.57
C THR A 145 3.17 -5.18 -5.93
N CYS A 146 3.68 -6.38 -5.70
CA CYS A 146 3.06 -7.65 -6.07
C CYS A 146 3.28 -8.65 -4.94
N LEU A 147 2.20 -9.26 -4.45
CA LEU A 147 2.25 -10.18 -3.31
C LEU A 147 2.92 -11.51 -3.70
N GLY A 148 2.75 -11.94 -4.95
CA GLY A 148 3.16 -13.26 -5.40
C GLY A 148 4.19 -13.25 -6.51
N GLY A 149 4.83 -14.40 -6.67
CA GLY A 149 5.68 -14.72 -7.82
C GLY A 149 4.88 -14.86 -9.11
N ARG A 150 5.52 -15.40 -10.15
CA ARG A 150 4.99 -15.50 -11.53
C ARG A 150 3.59 -16.13 -11.61
N GLY A 151 3.25 -17.00 -10.66
CA GLY A 151 2.04 -17.81 -10.71
C GLY A 151 2.15 -18.96 -11.71
N GLY A 152 1.62 -20.12 -11.33
CA GLY A 152 1.60 -21.38 -12.08
C GLY A 152 0.78 -22.44 -11.34
N ASP A 153 0.52 -23.58 -11.96
CA ASP A 153 -0.32 -24.67 -11.41
C ASP A 153 0.35 -25.46 -10.24
N GLY A 154 1.37 -24.89 -9.57
CA GLY A 154 2.13 -25.53 -8.49
C GLY A 154 2.48 -24.59 -7.33
N GLU A 155 2.65 -25.15 -6.13
CA GLU A 155 2.95 -24.43 -4.87
C GLU A 155 4.28 -23.64 -4.92
N ASP A 156 5.21 -24.00 -5.81
CA ASP A 156 6.55 -23.40 -5.92
C ASP A 156 6.57 -22.01 -6.61
N ASP A 157 5.47 -21.56 -7.22
CA ASP A 157 5.39 -20.29 -7.98
C ASP A 157 4.75 -19.12 -7.20
N ASP A 158 4.37 -19.33 -5.94
CA ASP A 158 3.61 -18.37 -5.13
C ASP A 158 4.47 -17.22 -4.58
N LEU A 159 5.78 -17.44 -4.47
CA LEU A 159 6.79 -16.49 -3.98
C LEU A 159 8.06 -16.56 -4.83
N PRO A 160 8.94 -15.55 -4.76
CA PRO A 160 8.83 -14.31 -3.98
C PRO A 160 7.92 -13.27 -4.63
N GLY A 161 7.24 -12.47 -3.79
CA GLY A 161 6.66 -11.20 -4.21
C GLY A 161 7.73 -10.12 -4.42
N GLY A 162 7.34 -8.94 -4.88
CA GLY A 162 8.25 -7.83 -5.18
C GLY A 162 7.58 -6.65 -5.86
N ILE A 163 8.32 -5.91 -6.68
CA ILE A 163 7.87 -4.68 -7.34
C ILE A 163 8.08 -4.80 -8.86
N ALA A 164 7.01 -4.65 -9.63
CA ALA A 164 7.08 -4.48 -11.08
C ALA A 164 7.23 -3.00 -11.45
N LEU A 165 7.96 -2.72 -12.53
CA LEU A 165 8.04 -1.39 -13.14
C LEU A 165 7.21 -1.35 -14.41
N LEU A 166 6.29 -0.37 -14.50
CA LEU A 166 5.64 -0.01 -15.74
C LEU A 166 6.31 1.24 -16.34
N ASP A 167 6.43 1.25 -17.66
CA ASP A 167 6.90 2.42 -18.40
C ASP A 167 5.95 3.62 -18.23
N HIS A 168 6.49 4.83 -18.09
CA HIS A 168 5.70 6.03 -17.76
C HIS A 168 4.77 6.50 -18.86
N ASP A 169 5.10 6.21 -20.12
CA ASP A 169 4.37 6.71 -21.28
C ASP A 169 3.41 5.66 -21.82
N THR A 170 3.88 4.42 -21.91
CA THR A 170 3.14 3.31 -22.52
C THR A 170 2.34 2.52 -21.50
N PHE A 171 2.72 2.52 -20.22
CA PHE A 171 2.23 1.62 -19.18
C PHE A 171 2.48 0.14 -19.47
N ASP A 172 3.43 -0.19 -20.36
CA ASP A 172 3.85 -1.57 -20.54
C ASP A 172 4.70 -2.00 -19.35
N VAL A 173 4.55 -3.27 -18.92
CA VAL A 173 5.47 -3.86 -17.96
C VAL A 173 6.87 -3.85 -18.58
N SER A 174 7.84 -3.33 -17.83
CA SER A 174 9.24 -3.25 -18.22
C SER A 174 10.01 -4.45 -17.69
N ARG A 175 10.05 -4.59 -16.35
CA ARG A 175 10.80 -5.62 -15.62
C ARG A 175 10.41 -5.64 -14.14
N ALA A 176 10.95 -6.61 -13.38
CA ALA A 176 11.08 -6.49 -11.92
C ALA A 176 12.02 -5.34 -11.56
N TRP A 177 11.73 -4.61 -10.48
CA TRP A 177 12.56 -3.53 -9.98
C TRP A 177 13.84 -4.05 -9.31
N GLU A 178 13.73 -5.13 -8.52
CA GLU A 178 14.83 -5.68 -7.73
C GLU A 178 15.96 -6.22 -8.62
N THR A 179 17.19 -5.83 -8.31
CA THR A 179 18.41 -6.40 -8.91
C THR A 179 19.10 -7.38 -7.97
N ALA A 180 18.90 -7.22 -6.66
CA ALA A 180 19.39 -8.14 -5.63
C ALA A 180 18.50 -8.04 -4.37
N ARG A 181 17.55 -8.98 -4.23
CA ARG A 181 16.51 -8.98 -3.19
C ARG A 181 16.96 -9.39 -1.78
N GLY A 182 18.18 -9.92 -1.64
CA GLY A 182 18.66 -10.42 -0.36
C GLY A 182 17.71 -11.49 0.23
N PRO A 183 17.36 -11.39 1.52
CA PRO A 183 16.46 -12.35 2.18
C PRO A 183 14.97 -12.08 1.95
N GLN A 184 14.57 -11.01 1.25
CA GLN A 184 13.15 -10.70 1.06
C GLN A 184 12.44 -11.80 0.26
N ARG A 185 11.32 -12.27 0.80
CA ARG A 185 10.46 -13.32 0.22
C ARG A 185 9.01 -12.85 0.10
N PHE A 186 8.41 -12.42 1.19
CA PHE A 186 7.07 -11.82 1.22
C PHE A 186 7.11 -10.36 0.75
N HIS A 187 5.97 -9.85 0.31
CA HIS A 187 5.79 -8.44 -0.02
C HIS A 187 4.35 -8.01 0.31
N TYR A 188 4.13 -6.71 0.49
CA TYR A 188 2.81 -6.10 0.58
C TYR A 188 2.85 -4.67 0.03
N ASP A 189 3.30 -3.72 0.85
CA ASP A 189 3.37 -2.30 0.53
C ASP A 189 4.82 -1.85 0.39
N ALA A 190 5.06 -0.74 -0.29
CA ALA A 190 6.38 -0.13 -0.40
C ALA A 190 6.31 1.36 -0.68
N TRP A 191 7.16 2.14 -0.02
CA TRP A 191 7.32 3.57 -0.28
C TRP A 191 8.77 4.01 -0.01
N TRP A 192 9.07 5.30 -0.02
CA TRP A 192 10.46 5.76 -0.11
C TRP A 192 10.75 7.07 0.61
N HIS A 193 12.05 7.29 0.83
CA HIS A 193 12.67 8.59 1.07
C HIS A 193 13.54 8.95 -0.15
N LEU A 194 12.98 9.68 -1.13
CA LEU A 194 13.66 9.96 -2.41
C LEU A 194 15.02 10.63 -2.24
N ASN A 195 15.11 11.69 -1.43
CA ASN A 195 16.36 12.43 -1.20
C ASN A 195 17.43 11.59 -0.47
N ARG A 196 17.03 10.45 0.10
CA ARG A 196 17.90 9.54 0.85
C ARG A 196 18.21 8.25 0.09
N ASN A 197 17.76 8.14 -1.16
CA ASN A 197 17.91 6.94 -1.99
C ASN A 197 17.48 5.66 -1.27
N ALA A 198 16.41 5.74 -0.47
CA ALA A 198 15.94 4.62 0.34
C ALA A 198 14.51 4.26 -0.03
N LEU A 199 14.25 2.97 -0.24
CA LEU A 199 12.91 2.39 -0.30
C LEU A 199 12.71 1.51 0.94
N VAL A 200 11.48 1.49 1.45
CA VAL A 200 11.02 0.63 2.55
C VAL A 200 9.89 -0.22 2.01
N SER A 201 9.92 -1.54 2.25
CA SER A 201 8.81 -2.44 1.93
C SER A 201 8.44 -3.35 3.09
N SER A 202 7.21 -3.83 3.09
CA SER A 202 6.59 -4.62 4.16
C SER A 202 6.16 -6.01 3.70
N GLU A 203 5.66 -6.83 4.62
CA GLU A 203 5.36 -8.25 4.41
C GLU A 203 3.95 -8.61 4.90
N TRP A 204 3.11 -9.14 4.00
CA TRP A 204 1.84 -9.78 4.38
C TRP A 204 1.90 -11.30 4.32
N GLY A 205 1.79 -11.88 3.14
CA GLY A 205 1.77 -13.32 2.91
C GLY A 205 1.71 -13.63 1.41
N ALA A 206 1.93 -14.88 1.05
CA ALA A 206 1.82 -15.33 -0.33
C ALA A 206 0.33 -15.42 -0.75
N PRO A 207 0.00 -15.33 -2.05
CA PRO A 207 -1.38 -15.45 -2.53
C PRO A 207 -2.15 -16.66 -1.97
N SER A 208 -1.54 -17.85 -1.90
CA SER A 208 -2.17 -19.05 -1.34
C SER A 208 -2.55 -18.93 0.14
N MET A 209 -1.91 -18.03 0.89
CA MET A 209 -2.17 -17.79 2.30
C MET A 209 -3.32 -16.80 2.55
N ILE A 210 -3.84 -16.14 1.52
CA ILE A 210 -4.78 -15.03 1.66
C ILE A 210 -6.02 -15.15 0.78
N GLU A 211 -5.92 -15.79 -0.39
CA GLU A 211 -6.98 -15.75 -1.40
C GLU A 211 -8.26 -16.47 -0.97
N ASP A 212 -8.15 -17.50 -0.13
CA ASP A 212 -9.30 -18.25 0.40
C ASP A 212 -9.64 -17.84 1.84
N GLY A 213 -9.13 -16.68 2.27
CA GLY A 213 -9.28 -16.13 3.61
C GLY A 213 -8.10 -16.42 4.53
N LEU A 214 -8.16 -15.83 5.72
CA LEU A 214 -7.16 -16.03 6.76
C LEU A 214 -7.04 -17.51 7.13
N VAL A 215 -5.82 -18.06 7.10
CA VAL A 215 -5.55 -19.45 7.47
C VAL A 215 -5.13 -19.52 8.95
N PRO A 216 -5.98 -20.03 9.86
CA PRO A 216 -5.70 -20.00 11.30
C PRO A 216 -4.44 -20.76 11.69
N GLU A 217 -4.16 -21.90 11.06
CA GLU A 217 -2.99 -22.72 11.36
C GLU A 217 -1.69 -21.97 11.03
N VAL A 218 -1.68 -21.25 9.91
CA VAL A 218 -0.55 -20.41 9.49
C VAL A 218 -0.38 -19.23 10.45
N LEU A 219 -1.47 -18.56 10.84
CA LEU A 219 -1.41 -17.47 11.81
C LEU A 219 -0.86 -17.94 13.17
N LEU A 220 -1.39 -19.04 13.70
CA LEU A 220 -0.96 -19.58 14.99
C LEU A 220 0.47 -20.15 14.98
N ALA A 221 0.99 -20.48 13.80
CA ALA A 221 2.38 -20.85 13.59
C ALA A 221 3.30 -19.64 13.30
N ASN A 222 2.81 -18.40 13.46
CA ASN A 222 3.53 -17.17 13.14
C ASN A 222 4.03 -17.09 11.69
N GLY A 223 3.27 -17.67 10.76
CA GLY A 223 3.68 -17.88 9.37
C GLY A 223 3.48 -16.70 8.41
N TYR A 224 2.78 -15.64 8.83
CA TYR A 224 2.66 -14.40 8.04
C TYR A 224 3.88 -13.49 8.23
N GLY A 225 4.02 -12.53 7.32
CA GLY A 225 5.11 -11.55 7.31
C GLY A 225 5.21 -10.71 8.59
N HIS A 226 6.44 -10.46 9.02
CA HIS A 226 6.74 -9.80 10.31
C HIS A 226 8.02 -8.96 10.28
N ALA A 227 8.47 -8.55 9.08
CA ALA A 227 9.64 -7.70 8.89
C ALA A 227 9.39 -6.48 8.00
N LEU A 228 10.25 -5.48 8.17
CA LEU A 228 10.48 -4.41 7.21
C LEU A 228 11.78 -4.66 6.44
N HIS A 229 11.78 -4.27 5.17
CA HIS A 229 12.94 -4.33 4.29
C HIS A 229 13.34 -2.93 3.83
N PHE A 230 14.63 -2.61 3.93
CA PHE A 230 15.23 -1.35 3.49
C PHE A 230 16.16 -1.60 2.31
N TRP A 231 16.09 -0.70 1.33
CA TRP A 231 16.69 -0.90 0.01
C TRP A 231 17.42 0.34 -0.48
N ASP A 232 18.44 0.13 -1.29
CA ASP A 232 18.98 1.15 -2.18
C ASP A 232 18.01 1.35 -3.35
N LEU A 233 17.29 2.49 -3.34
CA LEU A 233 16.19 2.76 -4.27
C LEU A 233 16.65 2.74 -5.74
N LYS A 234 17.76 3.43 -6.04
CA LYS A 234 18.31 3.56 -7.39
C LYS A 234 18.89 2.25 -7.91
N ALA A 235 19.57 1.48 -7.04
CA ALA A 235 20.17 0.22 -7.43
C ALA A 235 19.18 -0.95 -7.46
N GLY A 236 18.05 -0.88 -6.76
CA GLY A 236 17.14 -2.01 -6.60
C GLY A 236 17.73 -3.12 -5.74
N ARG A 237 18.59 -2.78 -4.77
CA ARG A 237 19.33 -3.76 -3.96
C ARG A 237 18.90 -3.68 -2.50
N HIS A 238 18.56 -4.82 -1.94
CA HIS A 238 18.26 -4.96 -0.52
C HIS A 238 19.49 -4.62 0.34
N VAL A 239 19.27 -3.81 1.37
CA VAL A 239 20.32 -3.35 2.31
C VAL A 239 20.14 -3.97 3.67
N GLN A 240 18.92 -3.98 4.22
CA GLN A 240 18.67 -4.39 5.59
C GLN A 240 17.26 -4.98 5.76
N ARG A 241 17.16 -6.06 6.54
CA ARG A 241 15.90 -6.59 7.06
C ARG A 241 15.83 -6.27 8.55
N VAL A 242 14.69 -5.81 9.03
CA VAL A 242 14.42 -5.58 10.46
C VAL A 242 13.18 -6.35 10.86
N GLU A 243 13.36 -7.32 11.76
CA GLU A 243 12.26 -8.09 12.36
C GLU A 243 11.51 -7.24 13.38
N LEU A 244 10.17 -7.33 13.39
CA LEU A 244 9.32 -6.68 14.38
C LEU A 244 8.95 -7.64 15.54
N GLY A 245 9.28 -8.93 15.40
CA GLY A 245 8.95 -10.01 16.35
C GLY A 245 8.05 -11.06 15.69
N GLU A 246 8.33 -12.34 15.91
CA GLU A 246 7.58 -13.43 15.26
C GLU A 246 6.09 -13.42 15.64
N GLU A 247 5.74 -12.92 16.82
CA GLU A 247 4.36 -12.79 17.26
C GLU A 247 3.59 -11.69 16.51
N HIS A 248 4.27 -10.78 15.82
CA HIS A 248 3.69 -9.59 15.20
C HIS A 248 3.42 -9.83 13.71
N GLN A 249 2.19 -10.22 13.40
CA GLN A 249 1.81 -10.79 12.12
C GLN A 249 1.16 -9.75 11.20
N MET A 250 1.50 -9.83 9.91
CA MET A 250 1.00 -8.99 8.82
C MET A 250 1.42 -7.53 9.02
N VAL A 251 2.61 -7.22 8.53
CA VAL A 251 3.17 -5.86 8.48
C VAL A 251 2.67 -5.24 7.20
N LEU A 252 1.69 -4.34 7.31
CA LEU A 252 0.90 -3.88 6.18
C LEU A 252 1.42 -2.52 5.66
N GLU A 253 0.64 -1.47 5.82
CA GLU A 253 0.82 -0.17 5.19
C GLU A 253 2.05 0.59 5.71
N VAL A 254 2.92 1.04 4.80
CA VAL A 254 4.09 1.88 5.11
C VAL A 254 3.77 3.34 4.80
N ARG A 255 4.00 4.23 5.78
CA ARG A 255 3.79 5.68 5.65
C ARG A 255 5.05 6.46 6.06
N PRO A 256 5.96 6.78 5.11
CA PRO A 256 7.08 7.69 5.40
C PRO A 256 6.57 9.08 5.74
N SER A 257 7.34 9.82 6.55
CA SER A 257 7.15 11.26 6.70
C SER A 257 7.14 11.96 5.35
N HIS A 258 6.22 12.91 5.17
CA HIS A 258 6.10 13.74 3.98
C HIS A 258 7.24 14.75 3.85
N GLY A 259 7.89 15.09 4.98
CA GLY A 259 9.12 15.88 5.01
C GLY A 259 10.22 15.27 4.13
N PRO A 260 10.70 15.96 3.06
CA PRO A 260 11.62 15.36 2.08
C PRO A 260 13.01 15.02 2.64
N GLU A 261 13.39 15.65 3.75
CA GLU A 261 14.67 15.39 4.43
C GLU A 261 14.53 14.39 5.58
N ALA A 262 13.31 14.06 5.98
CA ALA A 262 13.04 13.12 7.05
C ALA A 262 13.48 11.71 6.67
N THR A 263 13.90 10.97 7.67
CA THR A 263 14.37 9.58 7.56
C THR A 263 13.61 8.72 8.56
N TRP A 264 12.30 8.94 8.67
CA TRP A 264 11.42 8.19 9.58
C TRP A 264 10.04 8.02 8.96
N GLY A 265 9.28 7.05 9.46
CA GLY A 265 7.89 6.81 9.09
C GLY A 265 7.23 5.76 9.97
N PHE A 266 5.99 5.41 9.67
CA PHE A 266 5.18 4.48 10.46
C PHE A 266 4.70 3.30 9.63
N VAL A 267 4.65 2.12 10.26
CA VAL A 267 4.04 0.90 9.70
C VAL A 267 2.99 0.35 10.63
N GLY A 268 1.87 -0.11 10.07
CA GLY A 268 0.82 -0.84 10.79
C GLY A 268 1.10 -2.34 10.84
N VAL A 269 0.86 -2.95 12.00
CA VAL A 269 0.87 -4.41 12.19
C VAL A 269 -0.53 -4.85 12.60
N ALA A 270 -1.11 -5.75 11.81
CA ALA A 270 -2.52 -6.10 11.93
C ALA A 270 -2.84 -6.71 13.30
N VAL A 271 -2.07 -7.71 13.73
CA VAL A 271 -2.37 -8.48 14.94
C VAL A 271 -1.12 -9.11 15.56
N SER A 272 -1.11 -9.21 16.89
CA SER A 272 -0.17 -10.05 17.63
C SER A 272 -0.81 -11.38 18.01
N THR A 273 -0.11 -12.49 17.78
CA THR A 273 -0.56 -13.82 18.22
C THR A 273 -0.40 -14.04 19.72
N ALA A 274 0.36 -13.17 20.41
CA ALA A 274 0.54 -13.25 21.85
C ALA A 274 -0.71 -12.80 22.63
N ASP A 275 -1.41 -11.75 22.15
CA ASP A 275 -2.50 -11.11 22.91
C ASP A 275 -3.62 -10.50 22.05
N LEU A 276 -3.62 -10.73 20.74
CA LEU A 276 -4.59 -10.19 19.78
C LEU A 276 -4.59 -8.66 19.64
N SER A 277 -3.56 -7.97 20.14
CA SER A 277 -3.39 -6.53 19.94
C SER A 277 -3.01 -6.19 18.50
N GLY A 278 -3.40 -5.01 18.02
CA GLY A 278 -2.78 -4.38 16.85
C GLY A 278 -1.67 -3.42 17.31
N SER A 279 -0.71 -3.12 16.45
CA SER A 279 0.35 -2.15 16.81
C SER A 279 0.80 -1.28 15.65
N VAL A 280 1.33 -0.11 15.97
CA VAL A 280 2.04 0.75 15.01
C VAL A 280 3.49 0.86 15.44
N TRP A 281 4.38 0.78 14.47
CA TRP A 281 5.82 0.88 14.67
C TRP A 281 6.38 2.05 13.90
N ARG A 282 7.34 2.76 14.48
CA ARG A 282 8.10 3.83 13.84
C ARG A 282 9.43 3.26 13.36
N TRP A 283 9.76 3.43 12.09
CA TRP A 283 11.14 3.29 11.63
C TRP A 283 11.85 4.64 11.62
N TYR A 284 13.16 4.62 11.80
CA TYR A 284 14.01 5.79 11.61
C TYR A 284 15.45 5.37 11.23
N LEU A 285 16.15 6.24 10.51
CA LEU A 285 17.58 6.09 10.29
C LEU A 285 18.33 6.57 11.54
N ASP A 286 18.96 5.64 12.24
CA ASP A 286 19.93 5.98 13.27
C ASP A 286 21.28 6.28 12.61
N GLU A 287 21.80 7.48 12.86
CA GLU A 287 23.09 7.88 12.30
C GLU A 287 24.29 7.31 13.06
N GLY A 288 24.08 6.78 14.28
CA GLY A 288 25.09 6.12 15.09
C GLY A 288 26.30 7.00 15.47
N GLU A 289 27.27 6.41 16.15
CA GLU A 289 28.64 6.95 16.23
C GLU A 289 29.45 6.52 15.00
N GLU A 290 30.56 7.22 14.67
CA GLU A 290 31.32 7.03 13.42
C GLU A 290 31.73 5.58 13.11
N GLU A 291 31.90 4.72 14.12
CA GLU A 291 32.32 3.32 13.96
C GLU A 291 31.18 2.33 13.64
N GLU A 292 29.94 2.60 14.08
CA GLU A 292 28.79 1.67 13.87
C GLU A 292 28.11 1.91 12.50
N GLY A 293 28.23 3.11 11.95
CA GLY A 293 27.62 3.51 10.69
C GLY A 293 26.10 3.66 10.77
N LYS A 294 25.50 4.23 9.71
CA LYS A 294 24.06 4.49 9.65
C LYS A 294 23.27 3.19 9.53
N LYS A 295 22.23 3.02 10.36
CA LYS A 295 21.39 1.82 10.37
C LYS A 295 19.92 2.17 10.56
N TRP A 296 19.04 1.50 9.83
CA TRP A 296 17.61 1.64 10.07
C TRP A 296 17.21 0.91 11.36
N LYS A 297 16.49 1.59 12.24
CA LYS A 297 15.91 1.02 13.46
C LYS A 297 14.39 1.11 13.38
N VAL A 298 13.72 0.23 14.11
CA VAL A 298 12.27 0.16 14.19
C VAL A 298 11.87 -0.04 15.65
N GLU A 299 10.87 0.70 16.12
CA GLU A 299 10.38 0.62 17.49
C GLU A 299 8.84 0.65 17.53
N LYS A 300 8.25 -0.11 18.45
CA LYS A 300 6.80 -0.12 18.65
C LYS A 300 6.41 1.16 19.40
N VAL A 301 5.53 1.96 18.80
CA VAL A 301 5.11 3.26 19.36
C VAL A 301 3.65 3.24 19.82
N ILE A 302 2.79 2.41 19.23
CA ILE A 302 1.38 2.29 19.62
C ILE A 302 1.03 0.81 19.78
N THR A 303 0.32 0.47 20.85
CA THR A 303 -0.34 -0.83 21.03
C THR A 303 -1.83 -0.59 21.26
N ILE A 304 -2.68 -1.22 20.46
CA ILE A 304 -4.13 -1.18 20.59
C ILE A 304 -4.59 -2.57 21.05
N PRO A 305 -5.06 -2.73 22.31
CA PRO A 305 -5.43 -4.04 22.83
C PRO A 305 -6.73 -4.55 22.18
N ALA A 306 -6.89 -5.88 22.17
CA ALA A 306 -8.18 -6.49 21.87
C ALA A 306 -9.25 -6.02 22.87
N GLN A 307 -10.47 -5.80 22.37
CA GLN A 307 -11.62 -5.47 23.19
C GLN A 307 -12.34 -6.74 23.63
N LYS A 308 -13.09 -6.68 24.74
CA LYS A 308 -13.85 -7.83 25.23
C LYS A 308 -15.34 -7.62 25.06
N VAL A 309 -16.03 -8.60 24.48
CA VAL A 309 -17.49 -8.68 24.48
C VAL A 309 -17.99 -9.61 25.58
N GLY A 310 -19.19 -9.33 26.10
CA GLY A 310 -19.79 -10.12 27.17
C GLY A 310 -20.40 -11.46 26.70
N ASP A 311 -20.64 -11.62 25.40
CA ASP A 311 -21.27 -12.80 24.82
C ASP A 311 -20.59 -13.16 23.49
N ALA A 312 -19.72 -14.16 23.53
CA ALA A 312 -18.95 -14.63 22.37
C ALA A 312 -19.84 -15.22 21.26
N SER A 313 -21.07 -15.68 21.57
CA SER A 313 -21.98 -16.25 20.56
C SER A 313 -22.45 -15.22 19.53
N LYS A 314 -22.29 -13.92 19.83
CA LYS A 314 -22.59 -12.81 18.92
C LYS A 314 -21.46 -12.49 17.95
N LEU A 315 -20.27 -13.08 18.14
CA LEU A 315 -19.13 -12.87 17.25
C LEU A 315 -19.21 -13.76 16.00
N PRO A 316 -18.61 -13.33 14.88
CA PRO A 316 -18.36 -14.21 13.74
C PRO A 316 -17.66 -15.52 14.17
N PRO A 317 -17.96 -16.67 13.54
CA PRO A 317 -17.41 -17.97 13.93
C PRO A 317 -15.89 -17.99 14.11
N VAL A 318 -15.15 -17.29 13.26
CA VAL A 318 -13.68 -17.19 13.33
C VAL A 318 -13.16 -16.53 14.63
N LEU A 319 -13.98 -15.70 15.29
CA LEU A 319 -13.61 -14.99 16.51
C LEU A 319 -14.13 -15.68 17.80
N GLN A 320 -15.10 -16.59 17.70
CA GLN A 320 -15.68 -17.26 18.87
C GLN A 320 -14.67 -18.05 19.72
N PRO A 321 -13.66 -18.74 19.15
CA PRO A 321 -12.66 -19.47 19.93
C PRO A 321 -11.85 -18.60 20.90
N PHE A 322 -11.78 -17.28 20.68
CA PHE A 322 -11.03 -16.35 21.54
C PHE A 322 -11.81 -15.87 22.78
N GLY A 323 -12.90 -16.55 23.15
CA GLY A 323 -13.57 -16.35 24.44
C GLY A 323 -14.16 -14.93 24.62
N GLY A 324 -14.53 -14.29 23.52
CA GLY A 324 -15.08 -12.93 23.50
C GLY A 324 -14.04 -11.82 23.30
N ALA A 325 -12.77 -12.14 23.05
CA ALA A 325 -11.78 -11.15 22.60
C ALA A 325 -12.02 -10.79 21.12
N VAL A 326 -11.97 -9.49 20.84
CA VAL A 326 -12.16 -8.90 19.51
C VAL A 326 -10.90 -8.08 19.20
N PRO A 327 -10.02 -8.57 18.32
CA PRO A 327 -8.83 -7.81 17.92
C PRO A 327 -9.22 -6.53 17.18
N PRO A 328 -8.43 -5.45 17.27
CA PRO A 328 -8.67 -4.27 16.46
C PRO A 328 -8.47 -4.52 14.96
N ILE A 329 -7.50 -5.39 14.59
CA ILE A 329 -6.99 -5.59 13.23
C ILE A 329 -6.69 -4.27 12.53
N ILE A 330 -5.45 -3.82 12.65
CA ILE A 330 -4.98 -2.59 11.99
C ILE A 330 -4.70 -2.92 10.52
N THR A 331 -5.62 -2.56 9.63
CA THR A 331 -5.47 -2.81 8.19
C THR A 331 -4.86 -1.64 7.45
N ASP A 332 -5.03 -0.42 7.95
CA ASP A 332 -4.55 0.79 7.28
C ASP A 332 -4.16 1.87 8.29
N ILE A 333 -3.15 2.66 7.92
CA ILE A 333 -2.71 3.85 8.61
C ILE A 333 -2.47 4.95 7.58
N ASP A 334 -2.67 6.21 7.95
CA ASP A 334 -2.33 7.34 7.08
C ASP A 334 -1.79 8.52 7.87
N LEU A 335 -0.78 9.17 7.32
CA LEU A 335 -0.08 10.29 7.97
C LEU A 335 -0.50 11.59 7.28
N SER A 336 -0.99 12.55 8.04
CA SER A 336 -1.35 13.87 7.48
C SER A 336 -0.15 14.53 6.81
N VAL A 337 -0.40 15.32 5.76
CA VAL A 337 0.66 15.93 4.93
C VAL A 337 1.60 16.86 5.71
N ASP A 338 1.15 17.40 6.85
CA ASP A 338 1.97 18.19 7.78
C ASP A 338 2.74 17.33 8.81
N ASP A 339 2.71 16.01 8.65
CA ASP A 339 3.31 15.00 9.51
C ASP A 339 2.80 14.97 10.96
N ARG A 340 1.70 15.68 11.27
CA ARG A 340 1.22 15.89 12.64
C ARG A 340 0.28 14.81 13.16
N TYR A 341 -0.59 14.29 12.31
CA TYR A 341 -1.64 13.35 12.73
C TYR A 341 -1.49 12.03 12.01
N LEU A 342 -1.37 10.96 12.79
CA LEU A 342 -1.45 9.59 12.31
C LEU A 342 -2.87 9.06 12.54
N TYR A 343 -3.52 8.66 11.46
CA TYR A 343 -4.81 7.99 11.48
C TYR A 343 -4.62 6.48 11.44
N VAL A 344 -5.37 5.74 12.25
CA VAL A 344 -5.26 4.28 12.38
C VAL A 344 -6.65 3.66 12.29
N SER A 345 -6.87 2.83 11.27
CA SER A 345 -8.10 2.06 11.10
C SER A 345 -8.04 0.78 11.92
N CYS A 346 -8.95 0.61 12.87
CA CYS A 346 -9.15 -0.63 13.62
C CYS A 346 -10.37 -1.33 13.02
N TRP A 347 -10.14 -2.12 11.98
CA TRP A 347 -11.17 -2.62 11.08
C TRP A 347 -12.21 -3.50 11.78
N VAL A 348 -11.78 -4.40 12.67
CA VAL A 348 -12.67 -5.37 13.33
C VAL A 348 -13.38 -4.76 14.55
N THR A 349 -12.75 -3.85 15.28
CA THR A 349 -13.44 -3.12 16.37
C THR A 349 -14.28 -1.95 15.87
N GLY A 350 -14.10 -1.53 14.61
CA GLY A 350 -14.90 -0.48 13.97
C GLY A 350 -14.52 0.93 14.41
N GLU A 351 -13.23 1.19 14.65
CA GLU A 351 -12.74 2.48 15.13
C GLU A 351 -11.78 3.14 14.13
N LEU A 352 -11.87 4.47 13.98
CA LEU A 352 -10.81 5.28 13.39
C LEU A 352 -10.18 6.10 14.51
N LYS A 353 -8.91 5.86 14.79
CA LYS A 353 -8.15 6.58 15.83
C LYS A 353 -7.25 7.62 15.19
N GLN A 354 -7.03 8.73 15.89
CA GLN A 354 -6.11 9.79 15.49
C GLN A 354 -5.10 9.99 16.63
N TYR A 355 -3.82 9.99 16.29
CA TYR A 355 -2.70 10.20 17.20
C TYR A 355 -1.93 11.45 16.78
N ASP A 356 -1.51 12.27 17.75
CA ASP A 356 -0.60 13.40 17.50
C ASP A 356 0.84 12.90 17.57
N THR A 357 1.55 12.92 16.44
CA THR A 357 2.91 12.38 16.28
C THR A 357 3.97 13.21 16.95
N LEU A 358 3.64 14.45 17.34
CA LEU A 358 4.55 15.38 18.02
C LEU A 358 4.49 15.23 19.55
N CYS A 359 3.58 14.39 20.06
CA CYS A 359 3.44 14.14 21.49
C CYS A 359 4.28 12.93 21.91
N ASP A 360 5.35 13.14 22.68
CA ASP A 360 6.22 12.06 23.20
C ASP A 360 5.52 11.10 24.20
N LYS A 361 4.25 11.34 24.59
CA LYS A 361 3.53 10.61 25.66
C LYS A 361 2.02 10.42 25.43
N CYS A 362 1.56 10.49 24.19
CA CYS A 362 0.19 10.20 23.78
C CYS A 362 0.20 8.90 22.96
#